data_AF-A0A1I3LQY2-F1
#
_entry.id   AF-A0A1I3LQY2-F1
#
_cell.length_a   1.000
_cell.length_b   1.000
_cell.length_c   1.000
_cell.angle_alpha   90.00
_cell.angle_beta   90.00
_cell.angle_gamma   90.00
#
_symmetry.space_group_name_H-M   'P 1'
#
loop_
_entity.id
_entity.type
_entity.pdbx_description
1 polymer ?
#
loop_
_entity_poly.entity_id
_entity_poly.type
_entity_poly.pdbx_seq_one_letter_code
_entity_poly.pdbx_strand_id
1 'polypeptide(L)'
;MKTFILISCCKTKLPYSAPAEQLYQSASFIKSLAYAKSLNPNEIFILSALHHLVKLNDILDPYNVCLKDFTATDKKEWASVVKTELSQYADLLNDNFIILAGKDYYSDLIPYLNHYSLPLEHLSMGNRLQWLDEHTITQDSPCMQIHKFFNSLPRYTYTFDKKDIPENGVYVFFEKGEKYQGMDRIVRVGTHTGESQLKSRLQQHLINENKDRSIFRRNIGRAILNKNNDDFLKKWNLDLTTRENKEKYSSQIDFSYQKSIEKLVSKYMQENFSFSVVSINDKAERLAYESYLIHTISADASCRQSDSWLGNSSPVTKIRDSGLWLVNELTLPSKK
;
A
#
# COMPACT_ATOMS: atom_id res chain seq x y z
N MET A 1 16.44 -23.05 -18.44
CA MET A 1 15.03 -23.44 -18.53
C MET A 1 14.21 -22.18 -18.31
N LYS A 2 13.53 -21.69 -19.35
CA LYS A 2 12.62 -20.55 -19.23
C LYS A 2 11.27 -21.03 -18.73
N THR A 3 10.50 -20.14 -18.15
CA THR A 3 9.12 -20.40 -17.72
C THR A 3 8.18 -19.49 -18.49
N PHE A 4 7.22 -20.10 -19.17
CA PHE A 4 6.16 -19.44 -19.93
C PHE A 4 4.81 -19.71 -19.27
N ILE A 5 3.93 -18.72 -19.24
CA ILE A 5 2.58 -18.88 -18.67
C ILE A 5 1.54 -18.67 -19.75
N LEU A 6 0.62 -19.62 -19.87
CA LEU A 6 -0.48 -19.60 -20.84
C LEU A 6 -1.80 -19.34 -20.10
N ILE A 7 -2.46 -18.23 -20.42
CA ILE A 7 -3.76 -17.86 -19.84
C ILE A 7 -4.85 -17.87 -20.92
N SER A 8 -6.08 -18.24 -20.57
CA SER A 8 -7.19 -18.21 -21.53
C SER A 8 -7.72 -16.78 -21.74
N CYS A 9 -8.08 -16.43 -22.97
CA CYS A 9 -8.89 -15.24 -23.25
C CYS A 9 -10.28 -15.31 -22.58
N CYS A 10 -11.06 -14.23 -22.65
CA CYS A 10 -12.44 -14.24 -22.13
C CYS A 10 -13.46 -13.57 -23.05
N LYS A 11 -14.75 -13.89 -22.81
CA LYS A 11 -15.88 -13.30 -23.53
C LYS A 11 -16.00 -11.79 -23.28
N THR A 12 -15.96 -11.37 -22.02
CA THR A 12 -16.06 -9.96 -21.59
C THR A 12 -14.83 -9.18 -22.04
N LYS A 13 -15.03 -8.14 -22.86
CA LYS A 13 -13.96 -7.29 -23.40
C LYS A 13 -14.36 -5.81 -23.38
N LEU A 14 -13.38 -4.91 -23.48
CA LEU A 14 -13.65 -3.51 -23.81
C LEU A 14 -14.34 -3.40 -25.19
N PRO A 15 -15.17 -2.36 -25.41
CA PRO A 15 -15.89 -2.19 -26.67
C PRO A 15 -15.04 -1.53 -27.78
N TYR A 16 -13.74 -1.33 -27.55
CA TYR A 16 -12.80 -0.68 -28.46
C TYR A 16 -11.44 -1.39 -28.42
N SER A 17 -10.60 -1.10 -29.42
CA SER A 17 -9.26 -1.66 -29.54
C SER A 17 -8.38 -1.28 -28.35
N ALA A 18 -7.69 -2.25 -27.77
CA ALA A 18 -6.82 -2.04 -26.63
C ALA A 18 -5.70 -3.10 -26.61
N PRO A 19 -4.60 -2.86 -25.87
CA PRO A 19 -3.64 -3.92 -25.55
C PRO A 19 -4.36 -5.13 -24.94
N ALA A 20 -3.99 -6.34 -25.32
CA ALA A 20 -4.68 -7.56 -24.93
C ALA A 20 -4.85 -7.69 -23.40
N GLU A 21 -3.84 -7.31 -22.61
CA GLU A 21 -3.93 -7.32 -21.14
C GLU A 21 -5.00 -6.37 -20.56
N GLN A 22 -5.41 -5.34 -21.32
CA GLN A 22 -6.45 -4.39 -20.97
C GLN A 22 -7.77 -4.71 -21.66
N LEU A 23 -7.75 -5.36 -22.83
CA LEU A 23 -8.95 -5.69 -23.58
C LEU A 23 -9.84 -6.67 -22.82
N TYR A 24 -9.27 -7.73 -22.24
CA TYR A 24 -10.02 -8.79 -21.56
C TYR A 24 -10.38 -8.41 -20.11
N GLN A 25 -11.68 -8.47 -19.77
CA GLN A 25 -12.22 -7.84 -18.54
C GLN A 25 -12.90 -8.83 -17.58
N SER A 26 -12.84 -10.14 -17.82
CA SER A 26 -13.45 -11.11 -16.90
C SER A 26 -12.63 -11.27 -15.61
N ALA A 27 -13.30 -11.55 -14.49
CA ALA A 27 -12.65 -11.83 -13.21
C ALA A 27 -11.62 -12.97 -13.30
N SER A 28 -11.92 -14.03 -14.06
CA SER A 28 -10.98 -15.13 -14.28
C SER A 28 -9.72 -14.69 -15.03
N PHE A 29 -9.87 -13.83 -16.06
CA PHE A 29 -8.72 -13.33 -16.80
C PHE A 29 -7.84 -12.44 -15.92
N ILE A 30 -8.45 -11.48 -15.23
CA ILE A 30 -7.74 -10.52 -14.37
C ILE A 30 -6.93 -11.25 -13.28
N LYS A 31 -7.56 -12.22 -12.60
CA LYS A 31 -6.88 -13.00 -11.55
C LYS A 31 -5.80 -13.93 -12.10
N SER A 32 -6.05 -14.61 -13.22
CA SER A 32 -5.02 -15.43 -13.88
C SER A 32 -3.84 -14.59 -14.32
N LEU A 33 -4.06 -13.39 -14.85
CA LEU A 33 -2.99 -12.47 -15.23
C LEU A 33 -2.21 -11.96 -14.00
N ALA A 34 -2.90 -11.62 -12.91
CA ALA A 34 -2.26 -11.21 -11.66
C ALA A 34 -1.36 -12.32 -11.09
N TYR A 35 -1.89 -13.54 -10.98
CA TYR A 35 -1.12 -14.72 -10.58
C TYR A 35 0.06 -14.97 -11.52
N ALA A 36 -0.15 -14.93 -12.84
CA ALA A 36 0.91 -15.13 -13.82
C ALA A 36 2.04 -14.10 -13.66
N LYS A 37 1.72 -12.82 -13.54
CA LYS A 37 2.71 -11.75 -13.30
C LYS A 37 3.46 -11.96 -11.98
N SER A 38 2.78 -12.46 -10.95
CA SER A 38 3.37 -12.69 -9.62
C SER A 38 4.50 -13.72 -9.61
N LEU A 39 4.51 -14.65 -10.57
CA LEU A 39 5.53 -15.69 -10.71
C LEU A 39 6.79 -15.22 -11.45
N ASN A 40 6.81 -13.98 -11.95
CA ASN A 40 7.90 -13.40 -12.74
C ASN A 40 8.40 -14.31 -13.89
N PRO A 41 7.51 -14.75 -14.80
CA PRO A 41 7.87 -15.62 -15.91
C PRO A 41 8.69 -14.90 -16.98
N ASN A 42 9.25 -15.66 -17.92
CA ASN A 42 9.94 -15.11 -19.08
C ASN A 42 8.97 -14.42 -20.05
N GLU A 43 7.77 -14.97 -20.22
CA GLU A 43 6.72 -14.37 -21.03
C GLU A 43 5.34 -14.92 -20.63
N ILE A 44 4.29 -14.11 -20.82
CA ILE A 44 2.90 -14.50 -20.63
C ILE A 44 2.18 -14.41 -21.98
N PHE A 45 1.58 -15.52 -22.41
CA PHE A 45 0.75 -15.56 -23.62
C PHE A 45 -0.71 -15.80 -23.28
N ILE A 46 -1.58 -15.17 -24.06
CA ILE A 46 -3.02 -15.34 -24.01
C ILE A 46 -3.42 -16.30 -25.14
N LEU A 47 -4.02 -17.42 -24.78
CA LEU A 47 -4.63 -18.35 -25.71
C LEU A 47 -6.00 -17.81 -26.15
N SER A 48 -6.06 -17.38 -27.41
CA SER A 48 -7.22 -16.78 -28.06
C SER A 48 -7.87 -17.76 -29.03
N ALA A 49 -9.20 -17.87 -28.99
CA ALA A 49 -9.92 -18.73 -29.93
C ALA A 49 -9.82 -18.23 -31.39
N LEU A 50 -9.70 -16.90 -31.59
CA LEU A 50 -9.58 -16.28 -32.92
C LEU A 50 -8.12 -16.07 -33.33
N HIS A 51 -7.31 -15.60 -32.40
CA HIS A 51 -5.95 -15.11 -32.67
C HIS A 51 -4.85 -16.10 -32.24
N HIS A 52 -5.21 -17.31 -31.82
CA HIS A 52 -4.27 -18.35 -31.39
C HIS A 52 -3.38 -17.89 -30.21
N LEU A 53 -2.13 -17.48 -30.45
CA LEU A 53 -1.21 -17.00 -29.42
C LEU A 53 -1.07 -15.47 -29.45
N VAL A 54 -1.41 -14.81 -28.33
CA VAL A 54 -1.41 -13.34 -28.21
C VAL A 54 -0.47 -12.89 -27.09
N LYS A 55 0.34 -11.85 -27.31
CA LYS A 55 1.12 -11.19 -26.25
C LYS A 55 0.29 -10.15 -25.50
N LEU A 56 0.70 -9.85 -24.27
CA LEU A 56 -0.01 -8.86 -23.42
C LEU A 56 -0.18 -7.48 -24.08
N ASN A 57 0.82 -7.04 -24.87
CA ASN A 57 0.86 -5.71 -25.47
C ASN A 57 0.28 -5.65 -26.90
N ASP A 58 -0.16 -6.77 -27.47
CA ASP A 58 -0.75 -6.78 -28.80
C ASP A 58 -2.08 -6.00 -28.78
N ILE A 59 -2.26 -5.07 -29.71
CA ILE A 59 -3.51 -4.31 -29.84
C ILE A 59 -4.51 -5.16 -30.62
N LEU A 60 -5.66 -5.43 -30.01
CA LEU A 60 -6.72 -6.24 -30.59
C LEU A 60 -8.06 -5.51 -30.58
N ASP A 61 -8.87 -5.73 -31.62
CA ASP A 61 -10.29 -5.34 -31.65
C ASP A 61 -11.14 -6.34 -30.85
N PRO A 62 -12.30 -5.91 -30.30
CA PRO A 62 -13.22 -6.83 -29.66
C PRO A 62 -13.81 -7.84 -30.66
N TYR A 63 -13.80 -9.12 -30.30
CA TYR A 63 -14.34 -10.21 -31.11
C TYR A 63 -15.15 -11.19 -30.25
N ASN A 64 -15.97 -12.03 -30.89
CA ASN A 64 -16.81 -13.03 -30.22
C ASN A 64 -16.66 -14.41 -30.87
N VAL A 65 -15.53 -15.07 -30.57
CA VAL A 65 -15.23 -16.45 -31.00
C VAL A 65 -14.92 -17.27 -29.76
N CYS A 66 -15.48 -18.47 -29.65
CA CYS A 66 -15.30 -19.37 -28.52
C CYS A 66 -14.80 -20.72 -28.99
N LEU A 67 -13.68 -21.19 -28.42
CA LEU A 67 -13.08 -22.47 -28.80
C LEU A 67 -13.98 -23.67 -28.50
N LYS A 68 -14.99 -23.52 -27.63
CA LYS A 68 -15.97 -24.58 -27.35
C LYS A 68 -16.86 -24.92 -28.54
N ASP A 69 -17.03 -23.99 -29.46
CA ASP A 69 -17.89 -24.13 -30.63
C ASP A 69 -17.18 -24.87 -31.78
N PHE A 70 -15.88 -25.17 -31.62
CA PHE A 70 -15.03 -25.81 -32.62
C PHE A 70 -15.22 -27.32 -32.60
N THR A 71 -15.13 -27.96 -33.77
CA THR A 71 -15.10 -29.43 -33.85
C THR A 71 -13.80 -29.99 -33.28
N ALA A 72 -13.75 -31.31 -33.05
CA ALA A 72 -12.52 -31.97 -32.60
C ALA A 72 -11.37 -31.81 -33.60
N THR A 73 -11.66 -31.74 -34.91
CA THR A 73 -10.66 -31.50 -35.95
C THR A 73 -10.16 -30.04 -35.87
N ASP A 74 -11.06 -29.07 -35.78
CA ASP A 74 -10.69 -27.65 -35.70
C ASP A 74 -9.87 -27.35 -34.44
N LYS A 75 -10.17 -28.00 -33.31
CA LYS A 75 -9.38 -27.86 -32.08
C LYS A 75 -7.94 -28.35 -32.24
N LYS A 76 -7.73 -29.46 -32.98
CA LYS A 76 -6.38 -29.97 -33.30
C LYS A 76 -5.62 -29.04 -34.24
N GLU A 77 -6.31 -28.50 -35.24
CA GLU A 77 -5.73 -27.51 -36.15
C GLU A 77 -5.34 -26.24 -35.40
N TRP A 78 -6.25 -25.72 -34.57
CA TRP A 78 -5.99 -24.58 -33.69
C TRP A 78 -4.77 -24.82 -32.77
N ALA A 79 -4.69 -26.00 -32.14
CA ALA A 79 -3.56 -26.36 -31.29
C ALA A 79 -2.24 -26.45 -32.07
N SER A 80 -2.27 -26.95 -33.31
CA SER A 80 -1.10 -26.99 -34.20
C SER A 80 -0.60 -25.59 -34.57
N VAL A 81 -1.51 -24.64 -34.79
CA VAL A 81 -1.15 -23.23 -35.02
C VAL A 81 -0.51 -22.63 -33.78
N VAL A 82 -1.15 -22.76 -32.61
CA VAL A 82 -0.61 -22.28 -31.32
C VAL A 82 0.77 -22.87 -31.05
N LYS A 83 0.96 -24.17 -31.27
CA LYS A 83 2.25 -24.84 -31.12
C LYS A 83 3.31 -24.22 -32.03
N THR A 84 2.96 -23.91 -33.27
CA THR A 84 3.89 -23.32 -34.25
C THR A 84 4.30 -21.92 -33.83
N GLU A 85 3.34 -21.09 -33.40
CA GLU A 85 3.61 -19.74 -32.89
C GLU A 85 4.44 -19.78 -31.60
N LEU A 86 4.11 -20.67 -30.67
CA LEU A 86 4.80 -20.80 -29.39
C LEU A 86 6.26 -21.24 -29.55
N SER A 87 6.55 -22.09 -30.54
CA SER A 87 7.90 -22.55 -30.85
C SER A 87 8.85 -21.43 -31.34
N GLN A 88 8.31 -20.26 -31.69
CA GLN A 88 9.12 -19.08 -32.03
C GLN A 88 9.71 -18.41 -30.77
N TYR A 89 9.15 -18.69 -29.59
CA TYR A 89 9.50 -18.03 -28.33
C TYR A 89 10.11 -18.98 -27.30
N ALA A 90 9.70 -20.25 -27.33
CA ALA A 90 10.02 -21.24 -26.31
C ALA A 90 10.53 -22.55 -26.93
N ASP A 91 11.44 -23.23 -26.24
CA ASP A 91 11.79 -24.62 -26.55
C ASP A 91 10.77 -25.54 -25.91
N LEU A 92 9.83 -26.07 -26.71
CA LEU A 92 8.70 -26.86 -26.21
C LEU A 92 9.10 -28.17 -25.50
N LEU A 93 10.33 -28.65 -25.75
CA LEU A 93 10.85 -29.88 -25.15
C LEU A 93 11.59 -29.62 -23.84
N ASN A 94 12.16 -28.42 -23.66
CA ASN A 94 13.05 -28.11 -22.54
C ASN A 94 12.55 -26.99 -21.63
N ASP A 95 11.67 -26.09 -22.08
CA ASP A 95 11.15 -24.99 -21.25
C ASP A 95 9.90 -25.40 -20.46
N ASN A 96 9.63 -24.69 -19.36
CA ASN A 96 8.49 -24.94 -18.49
C ASN A 96 7.26 -24.14 -18.92
N PHE A 97 6.08 -24.77 -18.86
CA PHE A 97 4.80 -24.14 -19.15
C PHE A 97 3.86 -24.24 -17.95
N ILE A 98 3.31 -23.11 -17.50
CA ILE A 98 2.22 -23.09 -16.52
C ILE A 98 0.95 -22.71 -17.27
N ILE A 99 -0.05 -23.61 -17.28
CA ILE A 99 -1.27 -23.39 -18.04
C ILE A 99 -2.44 -23.12 -17.09
N LEU A 100 -2.93 -21.89 -17.12
CA LEU A 100 -4.07 -21.42 -16.31
C LEU A 100 -5.40 -21.47 -17.09
N ALA A 101 -5.33 -21.94 -18.35
CA ALA A 101 -6.49 -22.03 -19.24
C ALA A 101 -7.45 -23.19 -18.87
N GLY A 102 -8.63 -23.18 -19.48
CA GLY A 102 -9.59 -24.29 -19.38
C GLY A 102 -9.18 -25.48 -20.27
N LYS A 103 -9.74 -26.67 -19.99
CA LYS A 103 -9.41 -27.93 -20.67
C LYS A 103 -9.47 -27.87 -22.19
N ASP A 104 -10.45 -27.15 -22.75
CA ASP A 104 -10.59 -26.98 -24.20
C ASP A 104 -9.36 -26.34 -24.86
N TYR A 105 -8.62 -25.50 -24.14
CA TYR A 105 -7.47 -24.77 -24.69
C TYR A 105 -6.16 -25.55 -24.61
N TYR A 106 -6.05 -26.54 -23.71
CA TYR A 106 -4.78 -27.24 -23.49
C TYR A 106 -4.79 -28.70 -23.91
N SER A 107 -5.95 -29.34 -24.07
CA SER A 107 -6.03 -30.81 -24.28
C SER A 107 -5.25 -31.26 -25.50
N ASP A 108 -5.41 -30.56 -26.63
CA ASP A 108 -4.68 -30.85 -27.87
C ASP A 108 -3.31 -30.16 -27.95
N LEU A 109 -2.96 -29.30 -26.99
CA LEU A 109 -1.66 -28.60 -26.92
C LEU A 109 -0.62 -29.37 -26.09
N ILE A 110 -1.05 -29.99 -24.97
CA ILE A 110 -0.20 -30.76 -24.05
C ILE A 110 0.68 -31.80 -24.75
N PRO A 111 0.24 -32.55 -25.79
CA PRO A 111 1.09 -33.51 -26.49
C PRO A 111 2.38 -32.91 -27.06
N TYR A 112 2.46 -31.59 -27.22
CA TYR A 112 3.63 -30.87 -27.71
C TYR A 112 4.54 -30.31 -26.61
N LEU A 113 4.12 -30.35 -25.34
CA LEU A 113 4.82 -29.71 -24.21
C LEU A 113 5.36 -30.78 -23.25
N ASN A 114 6.68 -30.90 -23.13
CA ASN A 114 7.29 -31.91 -22.25
C ASN A 114 7.20 -31.54 -20.76
N HIS A 115 7.31 -30.25 -20.44
CA HIS A 115 7.35 -29.76 -19.06
C HIS A 115 6.21 -28.77 -18.84
N TYR A 116 5.11 -29.24 -18.25
CA TYR A 116 3.97 -28.38 -17.94
C TYR A 116 3.39 -28.64 -16.55
N SER A 117 2.68 -27.64 -16.04
CA SER A 117 1.83 -27.76 -14.86
C SER A 117 0.44 -27.20 -15.13
N LEU A 118 -0.56 -27.81 -14.50
CA LEU A 118 -1.96 -27.41 -14.58
C LEU A 118 -2.51 -27.07 -13.18
N PRO A 119 -2.11 -25.94 -12.56
CA PRO A 119 -2.46 -25.66 -11.16
C PRO A 119 -3.96 -25.55 -10.91
N LEU A 120 -4.72 -25.25 -11.96
CA LEU A 120 -6.17 -25.08 -11.93
C LEU A 120 -6.93 -26.30 -12.47
N GLU A 121 -6.27 -27.44 -12.64
CA GLU A 121 -6.90 -28.69 -13.04
C GLU A 121 -7.86 -29.16 -11.93
N HIS A 122 -8.97 -29.79 -12.32
CA HIS A 122 -10.00 -30.32 -11.42
C HIS A 122 -10.75 -29.32 -10.52
N LEU A 123 -10.34 -28.05 -10.48
CA LEU A 123 -11.03 -27.00 -9.75
C LEU A 123 -12.28 -26.51 -10.51
N SER A 124 -13.39 -26.37 -9.78
CA SER A 124 -14.58 -25.65 -10.27
C SER A 124 -14.25 -24.18 -10.53
N MET A 125 -15.06 -23.48 -11.33
CA MET A 125 -14.79 -22.07 -11.64
C MET A 125 -14.68 -21.18 -10.40
N GLY A 126 -15.51 -21.40 -9.37
CA GLY A 126 -15.42 -20.68 -8.10
C GLY A 126 -14.10 -20.96 -7.37
N ASN A 127 -13.73 -22.24 -7.23
CA ASN A 127 -12.50 -22.64 -6.56
C ASN A 127 -11.25 -22.19 -7.31
N ARG A 128 -11.29 -22.08 -8.65
CA ARG A 128 -10.21 -21.50 -9.44
C ARG A 128 -9.95 -20.04 -9.06
N LEU A 129 -11.00 -19.23 -8.94
CA LEU A 129 -10.85 -17.81 -8.56
C LEU A 129 -10.28 -17.67 -7.15
N GLN A 130 -10.76 -18.49 -6.20
CA GLN A 130 -10.24 -18.51 -4.84
C GLN A 130 -8.77 -18.95 -4.81
N TRP A 131 -8.43 -20.04 -5.50
CA TRP A 131 -7.06 -20.53 -5.58
C TRP A 131 -6.11 -19.47 -6.13
N LEU A 132 -6.51 -18.77 -7.19
CA LEU A 132 -5.74 -17.68 -7.78
C LEU A 132 -5.52 -16.54 -6.77
N ASP A 133 -6.53 -16.15 -5.99
CA ASP A 133 -6.35 -15.13 -4.95
C ASP A 133 -5.34 -15.59 -3.87
N GLU A 134 -5.49 -16.83 -3.39
CA GLU A 134 -4.68 -17.38 -2.30
C GLU A 134 -3.21 -17.60 -2.71
N HIS A 135 -2.96 -17.88 -3.99
CA HIS A 135 -1.63 -18.22 -4.49
C HIS A 135 -0.99 -17.10 -5.32
N THR A 136 -1.68 -15.99 -5.55
CA THR A 136 -1.06 -14.80 -6.16
C THR A 136 -0.07 -14.23 -5.17
N ILE A 137 1.22 -14.27 -5.53
CA ILE A 137 2.28 -13.68 -4.72
C ILE A 137 2.12 -12.16 -4.81
N THR A 138 1.50 -11.55 -3.81
CA THR A 138 1.59 -10.11 -3.64
C THR A 138 3.01 -9.81 -3.18
N GLN A 139 3.86 -9.23 -4.04
CA GLN A 139 5.06 -8.59 -3.52
C GLN A 139 4.60 -7.49 -2.57
N ASP A 140 5.10 -7.54 -1.33
CA ASP A 140 4.82 -6.48 -0.36
C ASP A 140 5.16 -5.14 -0.99
N SER A 141 4.17 -4.24 -1.08
CA SER A 141 4.47 -2.86 -1.47
C SER A 141 5.53 -2.28 -0.52
N PRO A 142 6.34 -1.30 -0.93
CA PRO A 142 7.27 -0.65 -0.02
C PRO A 142 6.60 -0.17 1.28
N CYS A 143 5.33 0.29 1.21
CA CYS A 143 4.55 0.64 2.40
C CYS A 143 4.25 -0.58 3.28
N MET A 144 3.87 -1.72 2.69
CA MET A 144 3.67 -2.98 3.43
C MET A 144 4.95 -3.49 4.09
N GLN A 145 6.10 -3.39 3.41
CA GLN A 145 7.40 -3.76 4.00
C GLN A 145 7.74 -2.87 5.21
N ILE A 146 7.53 -1.56 5.09
CA ILE A 146 7.70 -0.61 6.20
C ILE A 146 6.78 -0.98 7.37
N HIS A 147 5.50 -1.27 7.11
CA HIS A 147 4.57 -1.66 8.15
C HIS A 147 4.97 -2.98 8.82
N LYS A 148 5.36 -4.01 8.05
CA LYS A 148 5.86 -5.28 8.60
C LYS A 148 7.07 -5.06 9.49
N PHE A 149 8.03 -4.25 9.04
CA PHE A 149 9.23 -3.95 9.80
C PHE A 149 8.92 -3.25 11.13
N PHE A 150 8.17 -2.14 11.12
CA PHE A 150 7.90 -1.43 12.38
C PHE A 150 6.88 -2.14 13.30
N ASN A 151 6.04 -3.04 12.77
CA ASN A 151 5.17 -3.87 13.60
C ASN A 151 5.93 -5.05 14.25
N SER A 152 7.12 -5.42 13.77
CA SER A 152 7.96 -6.45 14.40
C SER A 152 8.89 -5.91 15.48
N LEU A 153 9.08 -4.58 15.57
CA LEU A 153 9.90 -3.93 16.57
C LEU A 153 9.21 -3.88 17.95
N PRO A 154 9.98 -3.72 19.04
CA PRO A 154 9.43 -3.44 20.36
C PRO A 154 8.46 -2.26 20.34
N ARG A 155 7.36 -2.42 21.08
CA ARG A 155 6.29 -1.43 21.18
C ARG A 155 6.31 -0.75 22.54
N TYR A 156 6.28 0.58 22.52
CA TYR A 156 6.24 1.43 23.70
C TYR A 156 4.92 2.21 23.74
N THR A 157 4.42 2.47 24.94
CA THR A 157 3.22 3.30 25.19
C THR A 157 3.55 4.38 26.23
N TYR A 158 2.55 5.17 26.61
CA TYR A 158 2.62 5.87 27.89
C TYR A 158 2.39 4.84 29.02
N THR A 159 3.22 4.72 30.06
CA THR A 159 4.55 5.30 30.29
C THR A 159 5.67 4.44 29.67
N PHE A 160 6.83 5.02 29.38
CA PHE A 160 8.00 4.29 28.84
C PHE A 160 9.28 4.61 29.63
N ASP A 161 10.17 3.62 29.78
CA ASP A 161 11.49 3.85 30.36
C ASP A 161 12.40 4.50 29.30
N LYS A 162 13.07 5.57 29.70
CA LYS A 162 14.02 6.29 28.83
C LYS A 162 15.26 5.46 28.53
N LYS A 163 15.58 4.46 29.35
CA LYS A 163 16.74 3.58 29.15
C LYS A 163 16.58 2.69 27.92
N ASP A 164 15.34 2.35 27.57
CA ASP A 164 15.02 1.49 26.43
C ASP A 164 14.99 2.27 25.10
N ILE A 165 15.07 3.60 25.18
CA ILE A 165 15.04 4.48 24.02
C ILE A 165 16.49 4.87 23.64
N PRO A 166 16.89 4.76 22.36
CA PRO A 166 18.21 5.22 21.93
C PRO A 166 18.33 6.75 22.04
N GLU A 167 19.56 7.25 22.05
CA GLU A 167 19.79 8.71 22.11
C GLU A 167 19.36 9.41 20.81
N ASN A 168 19.59 8.76 19.68
CA ASN A 168 19.31 9.26 18.34
C ASN A 168 18.52 8.23 17.52
N GLY A 169 17.55 8.69 16.73
CA GLY A 169 16.82 7.80 15.83
C GLY A 169 15.57 8.38 15.18
N VAL A 170 14.86 7.51 14.47
CA VAL A 170 13.54 7.77 13.89
C VAL A 170 12.50 6.98 14.68
N TYR A 171 11.35 7.59 14.91
CA TYR A 171 10.21 6.96 15.57
C TYR A 171 8.99 6.95 14.65
N VAL A 172 8.14 5.94 14.83
CA VAL A 172 6.81 5.88 14.24
C VAL A 172 5.77 5.68 15.32
N PHE A 173 4.62 6.33 15.16
CA PHE A 173 3.46 6.17 16.01
C PHE A 173 2.38 5.35 15.31
N PHE A 174 1.72 4.52 16.09
CA PHE A 174 0.53 3.75 15.75
C PHE A 174 -0.64 4.26 16.59
N GLU A 175 -1.85 4.17 16.06
CA GLU A 175 -3.07 4.60 16.75
C GLU A 175 -4.05 3.45 16.87
N LYS A 176 -4.60 3.26 18.06
CA LYS A 176 -5.54 2.19 18.37
C LYS A 176 -6.74 2.26 17.42
N GLY A 177 -7.04 1.14 16.76
CA GLY A 177 -8.14 1.04 15.80
C GLY A 177 -7.73 1.30 14.35
N GLU A 178 -6.58 1.92 14.10
CA GLU A 178 -6.07 2.11 12.75
C GLU A 178 -5.30 0.87 12.26
N LYS A 179 -5.77 0.28 11.16
CA LYS A 179 -5.21 -0.96 10.60
C LYS A 179 -4.80 -0.81 9.14
N TYR A 180 -3.76 -1.53 8.75
CA TYR A 180 -3.34 -1.68 7.36
C TYR A 180 -2.90 -3.12 7.11
N GLN A 181 -3.60 -3.82 6.19
CA GLN A 181 -3.33 -5.23 5.87
C GLN A 181 -3.23 -6.13 7.12
N GLY A 182 -4.14 -5.92 8.10
CA GLY A 182 -4.18 -6.64 9.38
C GLY A 182 -3.19 -6.16 10.47
N MET A 183 -2.20 -5.34 10.11
CA MET A 183 -1.22 -4.76 11.05
C MET A 183 -1.70 -3.44 11.64
N ASP A 184 -1.07 -2.96 12.72
CA ASP A 184 -1.29 -1.58 13.18
C ASP A 184 -0.76 -0.60 12.13
N ARG A 185 -1.57 0.39 11.77
CA ARG A 185 -1.20 1.40 10.77
C ARG A 185 -0.29 2.45 11.39
N ILE A 186 0.77 2.82 10.67
CA ILE A 186 1.60 3.96 11.03
C ILE A 186 0.82 5.23 10.74
N VAL A 187 0.63 6.08 11.76
CA VAL A 187 -0.12 7.34 11.65
C VAL A 187 0.77 8.58 11.74
N ARG A 188 2.04 8.41 12.11
CA ARG A 188 3.03 9.48 12.14
C ARG A 188 4.43 8.91 12.14
N VAL A 189 5.31 9.53 11.38
CA VAL A 189 6.76 9.34 11.44
C VAL A 189 7.37 10.62 12.01
N GLY A 190 8.48 10.51 12.74
CA GLY A 190 9.23 11.67 13.14
C GLY A 190 10.66 11.40 13.59
N THR A 191 11.47 12.47 13.64
CA THR A 191 12.80 12.47 14.27
C THR A 191 13.04 13.74 15.10
N HIS A 192 14.32 14.04 15.40
CA HIS A 192 14.79 15.21 16.13
C HIS A 192 16.07 15.77 15.46
N THR A 193 16.28 17.09 15.58
CA THR A 193 17.36 17.80 14.86
C THR A 193 18.63 18.05 15.68
N GLY A 194 18.54 17.98 17.01
CA GLY A 194 19.69 18.10 17.92
C GLY A 194 20.26 16.73 18.30
N GLU A 195 21.51 16.71 18.74
CA GLU A 195 22.20 15.49 19.20
C GLU A 195 21.63 14.97 20.52
N SER A 196 21.40 13.66 20.59
CA SER A 196 20.88 12.94 21.77
C SER A 196 19.52 13.48 22.27
N GLN A 197 18.63 13.84 21.34
CA GLN A 197 17.33 14.45 21.68
C GLN A 197 16.12 13.55 21.43
N LEU A 198 16.28 12.27 21.07
CA LEU A 198 15.12 11.41 20.80
C LEU A 198 14.23 11.26 22.03
N LYS A 199 14.85 11.01 23.20
CA LYS A 199 14.16 10.85 24.47
C LYS A 199 13.33 12.09 24.82
N SER A 200 13.96 13.27 24.80
CA SER A 200 13.29 14.53 25.12
C SER A 200 12.16 14.83 24.12
N ARG A 201 12.35 14.49 22.84
CA ARG A 201 11.35 14.66 21.80
C ARG A 201 10.11 13.81 22.05
N LEU A 202 10.27 12.54 22.41
CA LEU A 202 9.15 11.66 22.76
C LEU A 202 8.41 12.14 24.01
N GLN A 203 9.13 12.65 25.02
CA GLN A 203 8.50 13.24 26.21
C GLN A 203 7.66 14.48 25.86
N GLN A 204 8.12 15.33 24.95
CA GLN A 204 7.34 16.49 24.48
C GLN A 204 6.01 16.10 23.82
N HIS A 205 5.91 14.89 23.26
CA HIS A 205 4.68 14.39 22.67
C HIS A 205 3.75 13.79 23.74
N LEU A 206 4.26 12.86 24.56
CA LEU A 206 3.42 11.99 25.41
C LEU A 206 3.28 12.45 26.87
N ILE A 207 4.21 13.26 27.37
CA ILE A 207 4.29 13.63 28.79
C ILE A 207 4.04 15.12 28.99
N ASN A 208 4.67 15.98 28.18
CA ASN A 208 4.62 17.42 28.40
C ASN A 208 3.37 18.01 27.73
N GLU A 209 2.45 18.56 28.52
CA GLU A 209 1.19 19.15 28.05
C GLU A 209 1.39 20.52 27.39
N ASN A 210 2.01 20.54 26.21
CA ASN A 210 2.35 21.79 25.52
C ASN A 210 2.32 21.66 23.99
N LYS A 211 1.23 22.17 23.37
CA LYS A 211 1.03 22.26 21.92
C LYS A 211 2.13 23.03 21.20
N ASP A 212 2.69 24.05 21.85
CA ASP A 212 3.63 24.96 21.22
C ASP A 212 5.02 24.35 21.10
N ARG A 213 5.29 23.30 21.88
CA ARG A 213 6.49 22.45 21.73
C ARG A 213 6.25 21.20 20.88
N SER A 214 5.01 20.94 20.48
CA SER A 214 4.62 19.72 19.79
C SER A 214 3.53 19.99 18.75
N ILE A 215 3.95 20.15 17.49
CA ILE A 215 3.02 20.24 16.36
C ILE A 215 2.03 19.07 16.29
N PHE A 216 2.47 17.90 16.76
CA PHE A 216 1.62 16.72 16.86
C PHE A 216 0.44 16.94 17.82
N ARG A 217 0.72 17.41 19.04
CA ARG A 217 -0.30 17.79 20.03
C ARG A 217 -1.21 18.88 19.49
N ARG A 218 -0.62 19.89 18.84
CA ARG A 218 -1.36 21.00 18.22
C ARG A 218 -2.35 20.48 17.17
N ASN A 219 -1.96 19.52 16.34
CA ASN A 219 -2.82 18.93 15.32
C ASN A 219 -3.95 18.07 15.91
N ILE A 220 -3.70 17.29 16.96
CA ILE A 220 -4.75 16.55 17.66
C ILE A 220 -5.76 17.53 18.28
N GLY A 221 -5.28 18.57 18.97
CA GLY A 221 -6.15 19.61 19.53
C GLY A 221 -6.96 20.33 18.46
N ARG A 222 -6.38 20.62 17.28
CA ARG A 222 -7.11 21.17 16.13
C ARG A 222 -8.26 20.26 15.70
N ALA A 223 -8.03 18.96 15.61
CA ALA A 223 -9.05 18.00 15.19
C ALA A 223 -10.17 17.88 16.24
N ILE A 224 -9.84 17.85 17.54
CA ILE A 224 -10.83 17.84 18.64
C ILE A 224 -11.72 19.09 18.58
N LEU A 225 -11.11 20.28 18.52
CA LEU A 225 -11.84 21.54 18.49
C LEU A 225 -12.70 21.68 17.22
N ASN A 226 -12.14 21.31 16.06
CA ASN A 226 -12.87 21.38 14.79
C ASN A 226 -14.04 20.38 14.74
N LYS A 227 -13.87 19.16 15.27
CA LYS A 227 -14.96 18.17 15.37
C LYS A 227 -16.14 18.69 16.19
N ASN A 228 -15.87 19.50 17.21
CA ASN A 228 -16.88 20.07 18.09
C ASN A 228 -17.40 21.45 17.65
N ASN A 229 -16.96 21.97 16.48
CA ASN A 229 -17.23 23.33 16.03
C ASN A 229 -16.89 24.40 17.08
N ASP A 230 -15.77 24.22 17.78
CA ASP A 230 -15.34 25.10 18.87
C ASP A 230 -14.55 26.30 18.33
N ASP A 231 -15.07 27.51 18.58
CA ASP A 231 -14.45 28.79 18.18
C ASP A 231 -13.05 29.01 18.77
N PHE A 232 -12.71 28.33 19.87
CA PHE A 232 -11.38 28.37 20.45
C PHE A 232 -10.31 27.84 19.49
N LEU A 233 -10.67 27.10 18.43
CA LEU A 233 -9.75 26.70 17.37
C LEU A 233 -8.93 27.87 16.81
N LYS A 234 -9.55 29.05 16.65
CA LYS A 234 -8.86 30.26 16.17
C LYS A 234 -7.74 30.67 17.13
N LYS A 235 -8.00 30.63 18.44
CA LYS A 235 -7.04 30.96 19.51
C LYS A 235 -6.01 29.86 19.71
N TRP A 236 -6.39 28.59 19.57
CA TRP A 236 -5.51 27.43 19.66
C TRP A 236 -4.37 27.45 18.64
N ASN A 237 -4.63 28.04 17.46
CA ASN A 237 -3.64 28.21 16.41
C ASN A 237 -2.60 29.30 16.68
N LEU A 238 -2.80 30.15 17.68
CA LEU A 238 -1.83 31.17 18.08
C LEU A 238 -0.62 30.49 18.73
N ASP A 239 0.55 30.89 18.26
CA ASP A 239 1.85 30.38 18.72
C ASP A 239 2.43 31.34 19.76
N LEU A 240 2.58 30.90 21.00
CA LEU A 240 3.09 31.71 22.11
C LEU A 240 4.57 31.42 22.44
N THR A 241 5.32 30.76 21.55
CA THR A 241 6.71 30.38 21.82
C THR A 241 7.64 31.58 21.97
N THR A 242 7.44 32.64 21.19
CA THR A 242 8.27 33.85 21.24
C THR A 242 7.73 34.84 22.27
N ARG A 243 8.62 35.66 22.85
CA ARG A 243 8.23 36.72 23.79
C ARG A 243 7.25 37.70 23.15
N GLU A 244 7.55 38.12 21.92
CA GLU A 244 6.72 39.04 21.13
C GLU A 244 5.29 38.49 20.93
N ASN A 245 5.15 37.24 20.50
CA ASN A 245 3.83 36.65 20.32
C ASN A 245 3.09 36.50 21.65
N LYS A 246 3.82 36.17 22.72
CA LYS A 246 3.24 36.07 24.06
C LYS A 246 2.67 37.42 24.49
N GLU A 247 3.41 38.51 24.34
CA GLU A 247 2.95 39.86 24.65
C GLU A 247 1.72 40.26 23.81
N LYS A 248 1.72 39.93 22.51
CA LYS A 248 0.66 40.27 21.56
C LYS A 248 -0.65 39.50 21.77
N TYR A 249 -0.56 38.22 22.11
CA TYR A 249 -1.71 37.30 22.05
C TYR A 249 -2.21 36.81 23.41
N SER A 250 -1.43 36.92 24.49
CA SER A 250 -1.82 36.35 25.79
C SER A 250 -3.14 36.90 26.34
N SER A 251 -3.45 38.18 26.10
CA SER A 251 -4.70 38.79 26.56
C SER A 251 -5.96 38.23 25.87
N GLN A 252 -5.81 37.58 24.71
CA GLN A 252 -6.92 37.04 23.92
C GLN A 252 -7.22 35.57 24.27
N ILE A 253 -6.35 34.93 25.04
CA ILE A 253 -6.36 33.49 25.30
C ILE A 253 -6.90 33.22 26.71
N ASP A 254 -7.94 32.40 26.76
CA ASP A 254 -8.34 31.76 28.01
C ASP A 254 -7.37 30.61 28.29
N PHE A 255 -6.41 30.86 29.18
CA PHE A 255 -5.42 29.86 29.58
C PHE A 255 -6.00 28.69 30.39
N SER A 256 -7.11 28.91 31.09
CA SER A 256 -7.80 27.84 31.81
C SER A 256 -8.42 26.87 30.81
N TYR A 257 -9.09 27.40 29.79
CA TYR A 257 -9.65 26.61 28.71
C TYR A 257 -8.57 25.95 27.84
N GLN A 258 -7.49 26.67 27.49
CA GLN A 258 -6.37 26.04 26.77
C GLN A 258 -5.81 24.84 27.54
N LYS A 259 -5.70 24.94 28.87
CA LYS A 259 -5.22 23.87 29.73
C LYS A 259 -6.21 22.68 29.76
N SER A 260 -7.52 22.92 29.70
CA SER A 260 -8.50 21.83 29.62
C SER A 260 -8.40 21.07 28.29
N ILE A 261 -8.22 21.78 27.17
CA ILE A 261 -7.99 21.17 25.85
C ILE A 261 -6.67 20.39 25.83
N GLU A 262 -5.58 20.92 26.39
CA GLU A 262 -4.32 20.20 26.53
C GLU A 262 -4.48 18.88 27.29
N LYS A 263 -5.27 18.85 28.37
CA LYS A 263 -5.58 17.62 29.10
C LYS A 263 -6.35 16.61 28.25
N LEU A 264 -7.30 17.07 27.43
CA LEU A 264 -8.00 16.19 26.48
C LEU A 264 -7.04 15.61 25.44
N VAL A 265 -6.13 16.43 24.91
CA VAL A 265 -5.06 15.99 24.00
C VAL A 265 -4.15 14.98 24.68
N SER A 266 -3.71 15.23 25.92
CA SER A 266 -2.90 14.29 26.70
C SER A 266 -3.59 12.95 26.86
N LYS A 267 -4.85 12.96 27.33
CA LYS A 267 -5.63 11.75 27.52
C LYS A 267 -5.75 10.96 26.22
N TYR A 268 -6.11 11.64 25.12
CA TYR A 268 -6.20 11.02 23.81
C TYR A 268 -4.87 10.38 23.39
N MET A 269 -3.76 11.12 23.54
CA MET A 269 -2.44 10.63 23.15
C MET A 269 -2.00 9.41 23.96
N GLN A 270 -2.21 9.46 25.28
CA GLN A 270 -1.76 8.43 26.21
C GLN A 270 -2.58 7.14 26.10
N GLU A 271 -3.87 7.24 25.80
CA GLU A 271 -4.77 6.08 25.68
C GLU A 271 -4.74 5.40 24.31
N ASN A 272 -4.43 6.16 23.24
CA ASN A 272 -4.61 5.67 21.87
C ASN A 272 -3.31 5.42 21.11
N PHE A 273 -2.17 5.97 21.55
CA PHE A 273 -0.93 5.83 20.78
C PHE A 273 0.05 4.86 21.40
N SER A 274 0.70 4.12 20.51
CA SER A 274 1.92 3.36 20.80
C SER A 274 2.97 3.72 19.76
N PHE A 275 4.24 3.43 20.03
CA PHE A 275 5.32 3.78 19.11
C PHE A 275 6.44 2.75 19.10
N SER A 276 7.23 2.79 18.03
CA SER A 276 8.46 2.03 17.86
C SER A 276 9.57 2.95 17.36
N VAL A 277 10.81 2.59 17.66
CA VAL A 277 12.00 3.42 17.40
C VAL A 277 13.08 2.61 16.70
N VAL A 278 13.82 3.27 15.81
CA VAL A 278 15.02 2.72 15.16
C VAL A 278 16.18 3.66 15.44
N SER A 279 17.30 3.10 15.93
CA SER A 279 18.49 3.89 16.22
C SER A 279 19.22 4.25 14.92
N ILE A 280 19.47 5.55 14.73
CA ILE A 280 20.21 6.10 13.59
C ILE A 280 20.99 7.31 14.10
N ASN A 281 22.31 7.20 14.16
CA ASN A 281 23.15 8.21 14.82
C ASN A 281 23.54 9.38 13.92
N ASP A 282 23.61 9.18 12.60
CA ASP A 282 23.88 10.28 11.69
C ASP A 282 22.63 11.14 11.47
N LYS A 283 22.82 12.47 11.50
CA LYS A 283 21.71 13.43 11.39
C LYS A 283 21.15 13.49 9.96
N ALA A 284 22.01 13.44 8.94
CA ALA A 284 21.56 13.51 7.56
C ALA A 284 20.77 12.25 7.18
N GLU A 285 21.26 11.08 7.60
CA GLU A 285 20.56 9.81 7.44
C GLU A 285 19.20 9.83 8.16
N ARG A 286 19.13 10.26 9.43
CA ARG A 286 17.85 10.37 10.16
C ARG A 286 16.80 11.18 9.40
N LEU A 287 17.18 12.35 8.89
CA LEU A 287 16.28 13.23 8.16
C LEU A 287 15.88 12.62 6.80
N ALA A 288 16.81 11.95 6.12
CA ALA A 288 16.53 11.23 4.89
C ALA A 288 15.54 10.09 5.11
N TYR A 289 15.76 9.25 6.13
CA TYR A 289 14.84 8.17 6.50
C TYR A 289 13.46 8.69 6.92
N GLU A 290 13.39 9.76 7.72
CA GLU A 290 12.11 10.39 8.06
C GLU A 290 11.34 10.79 6.77
N SER A 291 12.01 11.48 5.83
CA SER A 291 11.40 11.90 4.57
C SER A 291 10.95 10.72 3.70
N TYR A 292 11.81 9.72 3.50
CA TYR A 292 11.49 8.54 2.70
C TYR A 292 10.32 7.74 3.27
N LEU A 293 10.31 7.50 4.59
CA LEU A 293 9.22 6.78 5.25
C LEU A 293 7.90 7.52 5.08
N ILE A 294 7.88 8.84 5.29
CA ILE A 294 6.67 9.65 5.14
C ILE A 294 6.16 9.59 3.70
N HIS A 295 7.04 9.78 2.72
CA HIS A 295 6.66 9.75 1.31
C HIS A 295 6.11 8.39 0.91
N THR A 296 6.81 7.31 1.24
CA THR A 296 6.40 5.95 0.86
C THR A 296 5.05 5.57 1.48
N ILE A 297 4.81 5.93 2.75
CA ILE A 297 3.53 5.62 3.42
C ILE A 297 2.40 6.47 2.82
N SER A 298 2.61 7.77 2.63
CA SER A 298 1.56 8.68 2.13
C SER A 298 1.22 8.49 0.64
N ALA A 299 2.14 7.94 -0.16
CA ALA A 299 1.92 7.65 -1.58
C ALA A 299 1.11 6.35 -1.83
N ASP A 300 1.04 5.44 -0.86
CA ASP A 300 0.31 4.18 -1.02
C ASP A 300 -1.21 4.40 -0.85
N ALA A 301 -1.92 4.39 -1.97
CA ALA A 301 -3.37 4.61 -2.00
C ALA A 301 -4.17 3.58 -1.21
N SER A 302 -3.60 2.40 -0.91
CA SER A 302 -4.22 1.36 -0.07
C SER A 302 -4.02 1.60 1.43
N CYS A 303 -3.04 2.42 1.83
CA CYS A 303 -2.73 2.73 3.22
C CYS A 303 -3.60 3.88 3.75
N ARG A 304 -4.93 3.69 3.71
CA ARG A 304 -5.91 4.70 4.15
C ARG A 304 -6.25 4.57 5.62
N GLN A 305 -6.63 5.70 6.21
CA GLN A 305 -7.19 5.76 7.56
C GLN A 305 -8.57 5.10 7.64
N SER A 306 -9.01 4.75 8.86
CA SER A 306 -10.42 4.38 9.06
C SER A 306 -11.34 5.59 9.01
N ASP A 307 -12.63 5.37 8.75
CA ASP A 307 -13.66 6.43 8.82
C ASP A 307 -13.76 7.05 10.22
N SER A 308 -13.48 6.25 11.26
CA SER A 308 -13.51 6.67 12.66
C SER A 308 -12.28 7.45 13.12
N TRP A 309 -11.24 7.57 12.29
CA TRP A 309 -10.01 8.25 12.66
C TRP A 309 -10.24 9.73 12.97
N LEU A 310 -9.80 10.20 14.14
CA LEU A 310 -9.98 11.60 14.56
C LEU A 310 -9.35 12.59 13.56
N GLY A 311 -8.28 12.18 12.88
CA GLY A 311 -7.62 13.01 11.86
C GLY A 311 -8.54 13.42 10.70
N ASN A 312 -9.63 12.68 10.44
CA ASN A 312 -10.65 13.07 9.45
C ASN A 312 -11.35 14.39 9.80
N SER A 313 -11.40 14.74 11.10
CA SER A 313 -11.94 16.02 11.57
C SER A 313 -10.88 17.14 11.60
N SER A 314 -9.65 16.91 11.13
CA SER A 314 -8.62 17.95 11.10
C SER A 314 -9.01 19.10 10.16
N PRO A 315 -8.86 20.38 10.57
CA PRO A 315 -9.02 21.52 9.68
C PRO A 315 -7.88 21.63 8.65
N VAL A 316 -6.84 20.79 8.76
CA VAL A 316 -5.69 20.77 7.85
C VAL A 316 -5.89 19.68 6.80
N THR A 317 -6.19 20.09 5.57
CA THR A 317 -6.47 19.17 4.45
C THR A 317 -5.36 18.15 4.21
N LYS A 318 -4.08 18.57 4.27
CA LYS A 318 -2.93 17.64 4.14
C LYS A 318 -2.95 16.47 5.14
N ILE A 319 -3.45 16.67 6.36
CA ILE A 319 -3.56 15.59 7.36
C ILE A 319 -4.66 14.61 6.97
N ARG A 320 -5.81 15.13 6.51
CA ARG A 320 -6.94 14.31 6.04
C ARG A 320 -6.56 13.48 4.82
N ASP A 321 -5.90 14.11 3.84
CA ASP A 321 -5.61 13.46 2.56
C ASP A 321 -4.52 12.39 2.67
N SER A 322 -3.52 12.64 3.52
CA SER A 322 -2.39 11.72 3.72
C SER A 322 -2.68 10.60 4.73
N GLY A 323 -3.69 10.76 5.58
CA GLY A 323 -3.92 9.84 6.70
C GLY A 323 -2.82 9.88 7.77
N LEU A 324 -1.97 10.92 7.80
CA LEU A 324 -0.87 11.06 8.76
C LEU A 324 -0.98 12.35 9.58
N TRP A 325 -0.58 12.29 10.86
CA TRP A 325 -0.53 13.45 11.76
C TRP A 325 0.67 14.38 11.50
N LEU A 326 0.93 14.72 10.24
CA LEU A 326 2.03 15.58 9.78
C LEU A 326 1.68 16.26 8.45
N VAL A 327 2.46 17.26 8.05
CA VAL A 327 2.21 18.07 6.83
C VAL A 327 3.44 18.26 5.93
N ASN A 328 4.61 17.89 6.43
CA ASN A 328 5.89 18.00 5.73
C ASN A 328 6.26 16.65 5.12
N GLU A 329 7.16 16.63 4.14
CA GLU A 329 7.68 15.40 3.51
C GLU A 329 6.63 14.51 2.82
N LEU A 330 5.41 14.99 2.61
CA LEU A 330 4.33 14.28 1.91
C LEU A 330 4.60 14.13 0.40
N THR A 331 5.58 14.86 -0.13
CA THR A 331 6.04 14.81 -1.52
C THR A 331 7.56 14.84 -1.51
N LEU A 332 8.22 14.02 -2.33
CA LEU A 332 9.68 14.11 -2.46
C LEU A 332 10.07 15.53 -2.88
N PRO A 333 11.14 16.10 -2.30
CA PRO A 333 11.69 17.34 -2.80
C PRO A 333 12.08 17.14 -4.27
N SER A 334 11.68 18.08 -5.14
CA SER A 334 12.16 18.13 -6.51
C SER A 334 13.68 18.02 -6.48
N LYS A 335 14.24 16.99 -7.15
CA LYS A 335 15.70 16.86 -7.28
C LYS A 335 16.23 18.20 -7.82
N LYS A 336 17.07 18.87 -7.02
CA LYS A 336 17.86 20.01 -7.48
C LYS A 336 19.05 19.50 -8.29
#